data_AF-A0A0D0S5J1-F1
#
_entry.id   AF-A0A0D0S5J1-F1
#
_cell.length_a   1.000
_cell.length_b   1.000
_cell.length_c   1.000
_cell.angle_alpha   90.00
_cell.angle_beta   90.00
_cell.angle_gamma   90.00
#
_symmetry.space_group_name_H-M   'P 1'
#
loop_
_entity.id
_entity.type
_entity.pdbx_description
1 polymer ?
#
loop_
_entity_poly.entity_id
_entity_poly.type
_entity_poly.pdbx_seq_one_letter_code
_entity_poly.pdbx_strand_id
1 'polypeptide(L)' 'MFSGTLDRAAVPALWIQCATWRSGVTRLDLVAVDRVDSAGVALLAELAARTGATAVEGEPIGLVELRRAYRLGATLNFAT' A
#
# COMPACT_ATOMS: atom_id res chain seq x y z
N MET A 1 -2.62 -0.85 -9.93
CA MET A 1 -3.77 -0.02 -9.53
C MET A 1 -4.61 -0.81 -8.54
N PHE A 2 -4.99 -0.18 -7.44
CA PHE A 2 -5.92 -0.70 -6.44
C PHE A 2 -7.21 0.11 -6.48
N SER A 3 -8.30 -0.45 -5.95
CA SER A 3 -9.61 0.22 -5.91
C SER A 3 -10.47 -0.29 -4.76
N GLY A 4 -11.41 0.54 -4.30
CA GLY A 4 -12.32 0.22 -3.20
C GLY A 4 -11.68 0.38 -1.83
N THR A 5 -12.06 -0.46 -0.86
CA THR A 5 -11.48 -0.43 0.50
C THR A 5 -10.34 -1.43 0.61
N LEU A 6 -9.19 -0.99 1.13
CA LEU A 6 -8.07 -1.87 1.50
C LEU A 6 -8.06 -2.07 3.01
N ASP A 7 -8.85 -3.03 3.47
CA ASP A 7 -8.92 -3.42 4.88
C ASP A 7 -8.43 -4.86 5.10
N ARG A 8 -8.46 -5.30 6.35
CA ARG A 8 -8.14 -6.69 6.72
C ARG A 8 -8.88 -7.75 5.89
N ALA A 9 -10.11 -7.51 5.45
CA ALA A 9 -10.89 -8.49 4.69
C ALA A 9 -10.43 -8.58 3.22
N ALA A 10 -9.95 -7.48 2.65
CA ALA A 10 -9.41 -7.44 1.29
C ALA A 10 -8.02 -8.09 1.17
N VAL A 11 -7.20 -8.00 2.23
CA VAL A 11 -5.78 -8.41 2.22
C VAL A 11 -5.53 -9.85 1.74
N PRO A 12 -6.25 -10.90 2.19
CA PRO A 12 -5.97 -12.28 1.77
C PRO A 12 -6.08 -12.48 0.26
N ALA A 13 -7.11 -11.90 -0.38
CA ALA A 13 -7.31 -11.99 -1.81
C ALA A 13 -6.23 -11.22 -2.58
N LEU A 14 -5.93 -10.00 -2.14
CA LEU A 14 -4.90 -9.15 -2.76
C LEU A 14 -3.50 -9.75 -2.66
N TRP A 15 -3.18 -10.42 -1.55
CA TRP A 15 -1.89 -11.10 -1.37
C TRP A 15 -1.65 -12.17 -2.44
N ILE A 16 -2.67 -12.98 -2.74
CA ILE A 16 -2.62 -14.00 -3.79
C ILE A 16 -2.46 -13.34 -5.17
N GLN A 17 -3.26 -12.30 -5.45
CA GLN A 17 -3.21 -11.58 -6.73
C GLN A 17 -1.84 -10.94 -7.00
N CYS A 18 -1.18 -10.42 -5.96
CA CYS A 18 0.12 -9.76 -6.07
C CYS A 18 1.31 -10.71 -5.81
N ALA A 19 1.08 -12.01 -5.67
CA ALA A 19 2.13 -12.98 -5.30
C ALA A 19 3.28 -13.05 -6.31
N THR A 20 2.99 -12.80 -7.59
CA THR A 20 3.98 -12.85 -8.68
C THR A 20 4.75 -11.55 -8.88
N TRP A 21 4.37 -10.47 -8.20
CA TRP A 21 5.02 -9.18 -8.33
C TRP A 21 6.36 -9.20 -7.60
N ARG A 22 7.46 -8.96 -8.34
CA ARG A 22 8.83 -9.00 -7.81
C ARG A 22 9.69 -7.80 -8.22
N SER A 23 9.56 -7.31 -9.44
CA SER A 23 10.28 -6.13 -9.91
C SER A 23 9.54 -5.49 -11.08
N GLY A 24 9.87 -4.24 -11.39
CA GLY A 24 9.26 -3.51 -12.51
C GLY A 24 7.97 -2.76 -12.17
N VAL A 25 7.42 -2.94 -10.96
CA VAL A 25 6.36 -2.05 -10.45
C VAL A 25 7.03 -0.78 -9.94
N THR A 26 6.84 0.31 -10.66
CA THR A 26 7.40 1.62 -10.29
C THR A 26 6.47 2.43 -9.39
N ARG A 27 5.17 2.09 -9.37
CA ARG A 27 4.13 2.85 -8.66
C ARG A 27 3.03 1.96 -8.08
N LEU A 28 2.62 2.26 -6.85
CA LEU A 28 1.35 1.79 -6.29
C LEU A 28 0.30 2.90 -6.46
N ASP A 29 -0.65 2.66 -7.36
CA ASP A 29 -1.75 3.59 -7.65
C ASP A 29 -2.96 3.27 -6.77
N LEU A 30 -3.33 4.23 -5.92
CA LEU A 30 -4.41 4.22 -4.93
C LEU A 30 -5.48 5.28 -5.24
N VAL A 31 -5.49 5.90 -6.42
CA VAL A 31 -6.45 6.99 -6.74
C VAL A 31 -7.90 6.52 -6.65
N ALA A 32 -8.17 5.25 -6.94
CA ALA A 32 -9.50 4.65 -6.85
C ALA A 32 -9.77 3.94 -5.50
N VAL A 33 -8.89 4.12 -4.51
CA VAL A 33 -9.06 3.54 -3.16
C VAL A 33 -9.78 4.55 -2.27
N ASP A 34 -10.84 4.10 -1.59
CA ASP A 34 -11.66 4.97 -0.74
C ASP A 34 -11.05 5.11 0.66
N ARG A 35 -10.58 3.99 1.22
CA ARG A 35 -10.10 3.89 2.61
C ARG A 35 -9.06 2.79 2.77
N VAL A 36 -8.16 2.99 3.73
CA VAL A 36 -7.20 1.99 4.20
C VAL A 36 -7.29 1.80 5.72
N ASP A 37 -7.05 0.58 6.18
CA ASP A 37 -6.77 0.28 7.59
C ASP A 37 -5.30 -0.13 7.80
N SER A 38 -4.93 -0.49 9.04
CA SER A 38 -3.57 -0.94 9.35
C SER A 38 -3.13 -2.17 8.55
N ALA A 39 -4.03 -3.10 8.23
CA ALA A 39 -3.70 -4.30 7.47
C ALA A 39 -3.50 -3.97 5.98
N GLY A 40 -4.33 -3.09 5.42
CA GLY A 40 -4.13 -2.57 4.06
C GLY A 40 -2.80 -1.83 3.91
N VAL A 41 -2.44 -0.97 4.87
CA VAL A 41 -1.15 -0.27 4.87
C VAL A 41 0.03 -1.25 4.97
N ALA A 42 -0.06 -2.28 5.82
CA ALA A 42 0.98 -3.30 5.93
C ALA A 42 1.19 -4.07 4.61
N LEU A 43 0.10 -4.44 3.93
CA LEU A 43 0.16 -5.05 2.59
C LEU A 43 0.86 -4.13 1.58
N LEU A 44 0.47 -2.85 1.53
CA LEU A 44 1.05 -1.89 0.58
C LEU A 44 2.54 -1.64 0.85
N ALA A 45 2.95 -1.54 2.12
CA ALA A 45 4.35 -1.40 2.51
C ALA A 45 5.19 -2.62 2.07
N GLU A 46 4.67 -3.83 2.30
CA GLU A 46 5.32 -5.07 1.86
C GLU A 46 5.45 -5.14 0.33
N LEU A 47 4.40 -4.76 -0.41
CA LEU A 47 4.46 -4.71 -1.87
C LEU A 47 5.43 -3.65 -2.39
N ALA A 48 5.48 -2.47 -1.75
CA ALA A 48 6.44 -1.42 -2.11
C ALA A 48 7.89 -1.92 -1.91
N ALA A 49 8.17 -2.56 -0.77
CA ALA A 49 9.48 -3.12 -0.46
C ALA A 49 9.85 -4.26 -1.42
N ARG A 50 8.94 -5.21 -1.66
CA ARG A 50 9.16 -6.36 -2.56
C ARG A 50 9.43 -5.95 -3.99
N THR A 51 8.71 -4.95 -4.50
CA THR A 51 8.77 -4.56 -5.92
C THR A 51 9.76 -3.44 -6.21
N GLY A 52 10.20 -2.70 -5.19
CA GLY A 52 11.01 -1.49 -5.34
C GLY A 52 10.21 -0.29 -5.84
N ALA A 53 8.89 -0.26 -5.60
CA ALA A 53 8.05 0.85 -6.04
C ALA A 53 8.55 2.18 -5.45
N THR A 54 8.75 3.17 -6.31
CA THR A 54 9.32 4.47 -5.95
C THR A 54 8.25 5.55 -5.78
N ALA A 55 6.99 5.23 -6.03
CA ALA A 55 5.88 6.15 -5.90
C ALA A 55 4.62 5.46 -5.34
N VAL A 56 3.89 6.18 -4.51
CA VAL A 56 2.53 5.87 -4.09
C VAL A 56 1.67 7.06 -4.45
N GLU A 57 0.64 6.85 -5.25
CA GLU A 57 -0.23 7.90 -5.77
C GLU A 57 -1.65 7.72 -5.24
N GLY A 58 -2.28 8.81 -4.82
CA GLY A 58 -3.57 8.78 -4.12
C GLY A 58 -3.43 8.92 -2.61
N GLU A 59 -4.49 9.40 -1.97
CA GLU A 59 -4.54 9.69 -0.54
C GLU A 59 -5.87 9.20 0.05
N PRO A 60 -6.10 7.87 0.10
CA PRO A 60 -7.31 7.30 0.68
C PRO A 60 -7.43 7.64 2.17
N ILE A 61 -8.68 7.64 2.66
CA ILE A 61 -8.98 7.92 4.07
C ILE A 61 -8.15 7.00 4.98
N GLY A 62 -7.46 7.57 5.95
CA GLY A 62 -6.64 6.86 6.94
C GLY A 62 -5.17 6.71 6.57
N LEU A 63 -4.77 6.97 5.31
CA LEU A 63 -3.39 6.74 4.88
C LEU A 63 -2.40 7.67 5.57
N VAL A 64 -2.70 8.97 5.67
CA VAL A 64 -1.80 9.95 6.27
C VAL A 64 -1.62 9.67 7.76
N GLU A 65 -2.71 9.38 8.47
CA GLU A 65 -2.71 9.08 9.89
C GLU A 65 -1.90 7.81 10.18
N LEU A 66 -2.14 6.74 9.41
CA LEU A 66 -1.43 5.47 9.60
C LEU A 66 0.04 5.58 9.21
N ARG A 67 0.38 6.33 8.14
CA ARG A 67 1.79 6.62 7.81
C ARG A 67 2.50 7.34 8.95
N ARG A 68 1.86 8.33 9.57
CA ARG A 68 2.43 9.03 10.75
C ARG A 68 2.56 8.09 11.94
N ALA A 69 1.51 7.31 12.24
CA ALA A 69 1.49 6.37 13.37
C ALA A 69 2.60 5.31 13.26
N TYR A 70 2.85 4.81 12.05
CA TYR A 70 3.87 3.80 11.79
C TYR A 70 5.22 4.35 11.31
N ARG A 71 5.38 5.69 11.29
CA ARG A 71 6.62 6.37 10.83
C ARG A 71 7.04 5.96 9.41
N LEU A 72 6.08 5.87 8.51
CA LEU A 72 6.30 5.52 7.12
C LEU A 72 6.53 6.77 6.24
N GLY A 73 7.50 6.67 5.34
CA GLY A 73 7.79 7.67 4.31
C GLY A 73 6.71 7.74 3.22
N ALA A 74 6.95 8.59 2.22
CA ALA A 74 6.02 8.79 1.08
C ALA A 74 5.82 7.54 0.23
N THR A 75 6.81 6.65 0.20
CA THR A 75 6.78 5.38 -0.54
C THR A 75 6.44 4.19 0.35
N LEU A 76 5.94 4.43 1.57
CA LEU A 76 5.60 3.39 2.56
C LEU A 76 6.80 2.57 3.07
N ASN A 77 8.02 3.06 2.86
CA ASN A 77 9.21 2.57 3.56
C ASN A 77 9.28 3.12 4.99
N PHE A 78 9.99 2.44 5.88
CA PHE A 78 10.32 3.02 7.18
C PHE A 78 11.17 4.27 6.98
N ALA A 79 10.71 5.40 7.51
CA ALA A 79 11.50 6.62 7.58
C ALA A 79 12.40 6.53 8.81
N THR A 80 13.71 6.43 8.59
CA THR A 80 14.73 6.50 9.65
C THR A 80 14.90 7.92 10.16
#